data_AF-A0A969V2Q6-F1
#
_entry.id   AF-A0A969V2Q6-F1
#
_cell.length_a   1.000
_cell.length_b   1.000
_cell.length_c   1.000
_cell.angle_alpha   90.00
_cell.angle_beta   90.00
_cell.angle_gamma   90.00
#
_symmetry.space_group_name_H-M   'P 1'
#
loop_
_entity.id
_entity.type
_entity.pdbx_description
1 polymer ?
#
loop_
_entity_poly.entity_id
_entity_poly.type
_entity_poly.pdbx_seq_one_letter_code
_entity_poly.pdbx_strand_id
1 'polypeptide(L)'
;MKYRKKPVIIEAIEYWGDDVAVQLFANPGTKLYPGDIPGTIKIGTLEGVMMASKGDFIIKGIKGELYLCKPDIFKDTYELFE
;
A
#
# COMPACT_ATOMS: atom_id res chain seq x y z
N MET A 1 14.39 -28.02 -0.89
CA MET A 1 15.05 -27.34 0.25
C MET A 1 14.06 -26.35 0.87
N LYS A 2 14.13 -26.09 2.18
CA LYS A 2 13.21 -25.17 2.89
C LYS A 2 13.96 -23.88 3.27
N TYR A 3 13.31 -22.73 3.12
CA TYR A 3 13.88 -21.41 3.40
C TYR A 3 12.89 -20.59 4.24
N ARG A 4 13.40 -19.64 5.02
CA ARG A 4 12.60 -18.65 5.77
C ARG A 4 12.79 -17.27 5.15
N LYS A 5 11.74 -16.44 5.17
CA LYS A 5 11.85 -15.02 4.80
C LYS A 5 12.75 -14.30 5.81
N LYS A 6 13.53 -13.33 5.35
CA LYS A 6 14.25 -12.42 6.26
C LYS A 6 13.22 -11.53 6.98
N PRO A 7 13.45 -11.14 8.25
CA PRO A 7 12.64 -10.10 8.89
C PRO A 7 12.85 -8.78 8.13
N VAL A 8 11.76 -8.07 7.84
CA VAL A 8 11.76 -6.83 7.08
C VAL A 8 10.81 -5.85 7.78
N ILE A 9 11.31 -4.66 8.08
CA ILE A 9 10.50 -3.52 8.50
C ILE A 9 10.02 -2.82 7.23
N ILE A 10 8.75 -2.43 7.21
CA ILE A 10 8.10 -1.78 6.08
C ILE A 10 7.51 -0.45 6.52
N GLU A 11 7.33 0.44 5.56
CA GLU A 11 6.51 1.64 5.73
C GLU A 11 5.12 1.37 5.17
N ALA A 12 4.08 1.85 5.86
CA ALA A 12 2.72 1.75 5.37
C ALA A 12 1.89 2.96 5.82
N ILE A 13 0.91 3.33 5.01
CA ILE A 13 -0.15 4.27 5.39
C ILE A 13 -1.51 3.60 5.24
N GLU A 14 -2.45 3.94 6.11
CA GLU A 14 -3.86 3.61 5.92
C GLU A 14 -4.50 4.67 5.04
N TYR A 15 -5.25 4.25 4.03
CA TYR A 15 -5.92 5.16 3.11
C TYR A 15 -7.26 5.60 3.69
N TRP A 16 -7.42 6.91 3.91
CA TRP A 16 -8.63 7.48 4.51
C TRP A 16 -9.55 8.22 3.53
N GLY A 17 -9.27 8.14 2.22
CA GLY A 17 -9.91 8.98 1.20
C GLY A 17 -9.13 10.26 0.87
N ASP A 18 -7.89 10.37 1.38
CA ASP A 18 -6.99 11.49 1.11
C ASP A 18 -5.94 11.08 0.08
N ASP A 19 -6.17 11.49 -1.16
CA ASP A 19 -5.26 11.21 -2.29
C ASP A 19 -3.92 11.95 -2.15
N VAL A 20 -3.86 13.05 -1.40
CA VAL A 20 -2.62 13.82 -1.19
C VAL A 20 -1.67 13.04 -0.30
N ALA A 21 -2.17 12.42 0.76
CA ALA A 21 -1.38 11.54 1.61
C ALA A 21 -0.77 10.38 0.80
N VAL A 22 -1.54 9.79 -0.12
CA VAL A 22 -1.06 8.74 -1.03
C VAL A 22 0.02 9.27 -1.96
N GLN A 23 -0.16 10.46 -2.53
CA GLN A 23 0.81 11.08 -3.43
C GLN A 23 2.15 11.37 -2.74
N LEU A 24 2.11 11.86 -1.50
CA LEU A 24 3.31 12.15 -0.71
C LEU A 24 4.02 10.87 -0.26
N PHE A 25 3.26 9.80 0.01
CA PHE A 25 3.81 8.51 0.38
C PHE A 25 4.41 7.75 -0.81
N ALA A 26 3.77 7.82 -1.98
CA ALA A 26 4.20 7.15 -3.19
C ALA A 26 5.51 7.70 -3.76
N ASN A 27 6.23 6.89 -4.55
CA ASN A 27 7.44 7.36 -5.20
C ASN A 27 7.11 8.38 -6.31
N PRO A 28 8.03 9.30 -6.63
CA PRO A 28 7.92 10.15 -7.80
C PRO A 28 7.69 9.32 -9.07
N GLY A 29 6.66 9.67 -9.83
CA GLY A 29 6.30 8.97 -11.06
C GLY A 29 5.34 7.77 -10.87
N THR A 30 4.94 7.45 -9.64
CA THR A 30 3.83 6.52 -9.41
C THR A 30 2.56 7.06 -10.07
N LYS A 31 1.91 6.23 -10.87
CA LYS A 31 0.65 6.56 -11.54
C LYS A 31 -0.49 6.48 -10.55
N LEU A 32 -1.16 7.61 -10.30
CA LEU A 32 -2.36 7.69 -9.49
C LEU A 32 -3.53 8.13 -10.36
N TYR A 33 -4.69 7.53 -10.15
CA TYR A 33 -5.92 7.85 -10.87
C TYR A 33 -7.09 7.90 -9.90
N PRO A 34 -8.14 8.68 -10.20
CA PRO A 34 -9.43 8.54 -9.53
C PRO A 34 -9.89 7.07 -9.59
N GLY A 35 -10.41 6.56 -8.49
CA GLY A 35 -11.03 5.24 -8.49
C GLY A 35 -12.39 5.23 -9.18
N ASP A 36 -12.90 4.04 -9.47
CA ASP A 36 -14.20 3.87 -10.16
C ASP A 36 -15.40 4.11 -9.21
N ILE A 37 -15.14 4.14 -7.91
CA ILE A 37 -16.13 4.29 -6.85
C ILE A 37 -15.76 5.53 -6.02
N PRO A 38 -16.73 6.36 -5.58
CA PRO A 38 -16.45 7.49 -4.70
C PRO A 38 -15.65 7.08 -3.45
N GLY A 39 -14.60 7.83 -3.14
CA GLY A 39 -13.72 7.55 -2.00
C GLY A 39 -12.69 6.44 -2.24
N THR A 40 -12.46 6.05 -3.50
CA THR A 40 -11.41 5.09 -3.89
C THR A 40 -10.37 5.74 -4.79
N ILE A 41 -9.14 5.24 -4.72
CA ILE A 41 -8.01 5.68 -5.55
C ILE A 41 -7.41 4.48 -6.28
N LYS A 42 -6.99 4.67 -7.53
CA LYS A 42 -6.26 3.68 -8.31
C LYS A 42 -4.77 4.00 -8.29
N ILE A 43 -3.96 3.01 -7.92
CA ILE A 43 -2.52 3.13 -7.74
C ILE A 43 -1.81 2.16 -8.69
N GLY A 44 -0.82 2.66 -9.42
CA GLY A 44 0.09 1.81 -10.18
C GLY A 44 1.02 1.01 -9.25
N THR A 45 0.89 -0.31 -9.30
CA THR A 45 1.70 -1.29 -8.54
C THR A 45 2.48 -2.20 -9.51
N LEU A 46 3.25 -3.15 -8.99
CA LEU A 46 3.95 -4.13 -9.84
C LEU A 46 2.97 -5.12 -10.51
N GLU A 47 1.82 -5.34 -9.89
CA GLU A 47 0.74 -6.21 -10.34
C GLU A 47 -0.19 -5.52 -11.35
N GLY A 48 0.05 -4.23 -11.64
CA GLY A 48 -0.80 -3.39 -12.48
C GLY A 48 -1.49 -2.28 -11.68
N VAL A 49 -2.57 -1.73 -12.23
CA VAL A 49 -3.34 -0.70 -11.54
C VAL A 49 -4.29 -1.36 -10.56
N MET A 50 -4.11 -1.10 -9.27
CA MET A 50 -4.97 -1.61 -8.20
C MET A 50 -5.80 -0.49 -7.59
N MET A 51 -6.99 -0.82 -7.05
CA MET A 51 -7.88 0.15 -6.43
C MET A 51 -7.87 0.00 -4.90
N ALA A 52 -7.54 1.07 -4.20
CA ALA A 52 -7.61 1.18 -2.75
C ALA A 52 -8.93 1.82 -2.32
N SER A 53 -9.55 1.24 -1.30
CA SER A 53 -10.73 1.79 -0.63
C SER A 53 -10.37 2.26 0.77
N LYS A 54 -11.22 3.10 1.36
CA LYS A 54 -11.01 3.59 2.73
C LYS A 54 -10.76 2.44 3.71
N GLY A 55 -9.68 2.53 4.50
CA GLY A 55 -9.22 1.52 5.44
C GLY A 55 -8.22 0.51 4.86
N ASP A 56 -8.01 0.49 3.54
CA ASP A 56 -6.93 -0.31 2.95
C ASP A 56 -5.56 0.30 3.30
N PHE A 57 -4.56 -0.55 3.46
CA PHE A 57 -3.18 -0.14 3.67
C PHE A 57 -2.42 -0.10 2.35
N ILE A 58 -1.62 0.94 2.18
CA ILE A 58 -0.67 1.09 1.09
C ILE A 58 0.72 0.88 1.69
N ILE A 59 1.37 -0.20 1.31
CA ILE A 59 2.67 -0.62 1.82
C ILE A 59 3.74 -0.24 0.81
N LYS A 60 4.87 0.28 1.28
CA LYS A 60 6.08 0.47 0.49
C LYS A 60 7.06 -0.67 0.75
N GLY A 61 7.37 -1.41 -0.31
CA GLY A 61 8.35 -2.48 -0.32
C GLY A 61 9.79 -1.97 -0.38
N ILE A 62 10.74 -2.90 -0.44
CA ILE A 62 12.18 -2.63 -0.21
C ILE A 62 12.77 -1.76 -1.33
N LYS A 63 12.29 -1.89 -2.56
CA LYS A 63 12.73 -1.08 -3.71
C LYS A 63 11.74 0.05 -4.02
N GLY A 64 10.87 0.38 -3.06
CA GLY A 64 9.85 1.41 -3.20
C GLY A 64 8.60 0.94 -3.96
N GLU A 65 8.49 -0.33 -4.33
CA GLU A 65 7.27 -0.88 -4.90
C GLU A 65 6.08 -0.67 -3.96
N LEU A 66 4.90 -0.41 -4.52
CA LEU A 66 3.70 -0.23 -3.72
C LEU A 66 2.83 -1.47 -3.79
N TYR A 67 2.28 -1.86 -2.65
CA TYR A 67 1.32 -2.94 -2.50
C TYR A 67 0.08 -2.46 -1.78
N LEU A 68 -1.09 -2.95 -2.21
CA LEU A 68 -2.31 -2.79 -1.43
C LEU A 68 -2.50 -3.98 -0.50
N CYS A 69 -2.91 -3.70 0.73
CA CYS A 69 -3.19 -4.70 1.73
C CYS A 69 -4.52 -4.40 2.40
N LYS A 70 -5.37 -5.42 2.53
CA LYS A 70 -6.63 -5.28 3.25
C LYS A 70 -6.37 -5.14 4.76
N PRO A 71 -7.19 -4.36 5.49
CA PRO A 71 -6.91 -4.01 6.89
C PRO A 71 -6.82 -5.23 7.81
N ASP A 72 -7.63 -6.25 7.58
CA ASP A 72 -7.60 -7.53 8.29
C ASP A 72 -6.27 -8.26 8.04
N ILE A 73 -5.89 -8.42 6.77
CA ILE A 73 -4.61 -9.07 6.39
C ILE A 73 -3.42 -8.29 6.96
N PHE A 74 -3.47 -6.95 6.91
CA PHE A 74 -2.39 -6.11 7.42
C PHE A 74 -2.19 -6.33 8.92
N LYS A 75 -3.27 -6.26 9.70
CA LYS A 75 -3.23 -6.42 11.17
C LYS A 75 -2.83 -7.83 11.61
N ASP A 76 -3.16 -8.85 10.81
CA ASP A 76 -2.74 -10.23 11.08
C ASP A 76 -1.27 -10.48 10.71
N THR A 77 -0.67 -9.62 9.86
CA THR A 77 0.68 -9.83 9.32
C THR A 77 1.74 -8.92 9.95
N TYR A 78 1.35 -7.70 10.35
CA TYR A 78 2.27 -6.65 10.79
C TYR A 78 1.90 -6.13 12.18
N GLU A 79 2.93 -5.83 12.96
CA GLU A 79 2.85 -5.13 14.23
C GLU A 79 3.63 -3.82 14.14
N LEU A 80 3.31 -2.87 15.03
CA LEU A 80 4.08 -1.63 15.13
C LEU A 80 5.51 -1.96 15.54
N PHE A 81 6.48 -1.38 14.83
CA PHE A 81 7.90 -1.51 15.15
C PHE A 81 8.35 -0.28 15.94
N GLU A 82 8.81 -0.49 17.18
CA GLU A 82 9.40 0.54 18.07
C GLU A 82 10.90 0.30 18.30
#